data_AF-A0ABD3ME39-F1
#
_entry.id   AF-A0ABD3ME39-F1
#
_cell.length_a   1.000
_cell.length_b   1.000
_cell.length_c   1.000
_cell.angle_alpha   90.00
_cell.angle_beta   90.00
_cell.angle_gamma   90.00
#
_symmetry.space_group_name_H-M   'P 1'
#
loop_
_entity.id
_entity.type
_entity.pdbx_description
1 polymer ?
#
loop_
_entity_poly.entity_id
_entity_poly.type
_entity_poly.pdbx_seq_one_letter_code
_entity_poly.pdbx_strand_id
1 'polypeptide(L)'
;MALRMLYHKAMGFAAKQYRTVLGNQLAQYGLRYEDLLNEDQKEVKEALEHADPDVLTARTRRLKRAIDLSFKRKSLQTYAPDMELDIFKREIYPDIMKIRARDNEYAQLNAHKSQ
;
A
#
# COMPACT_ATOMS: atom_id res chain seq x y z
N MET A 1 -31.74 -7.97 8.99
CA MET A 1 -31.14 -6.79 8.32
C MET A 1 -30.50 -5.79 9.29
N ALA A 2 -31.13 -5.44 10.42
CA ALA A 2 -30.60 -4.47 11.38
C ALA A 2 -29.21 -4.85 11.98
N LEU A 3 -29.00 -6.12 12.32
CA LEU A 3 -27.71 -6.61 12.85
C LEU A 3 -26.56 -6.41 11.84
N ARG A 4 -26.83 -6.65 10.55
CA ARG A 4 -25.87 -6.45 9.45
C ARG A 4 -25.56 -4.97 9.25
N MET A 5 -26.55 -4.08 9.36
CA MET A 5 -26.32 -2.63 9.29
C MET A 5 -25.51 -2.10 10.47
N LEU A 6 -25.80 -2.55 11.69
CA LEU A 6 -25.03 -2.19 12.89
C LEU A 6 -23.59 -2.67 12.77
N TYR A 7 -23.38 -3.91 12.31
CA TYR A 7 -22.05 -4.45 12.02
C TYR A 7 -21.30 -3.60 10.99
N HIS A 8 -21.91 -3.28 9.85
CA HIS A 8 -21.28 -2.45 8.82
C HIS A 8 -20.93 -1.06 9.32
N LYS A 9 -21.80 -0.45 10.14
CA LYS A 9 -21.55 0.87 10.73
C LYS A 9 -20.41 0.84 11.74
N ALA A 10 -20.38 -0.18 12.60
CA ALA A 10 -19.29 -0.38 13.56
C ALA A 10 -17.96 -0.64 12.84
N MET A 11 -17.94 -1.52 11.84
CA MET A 11 -16.74 -1.80 11.04
C MET A 11 -16.28 -0.58 10.25
N GLY A 12 -17.19 0.20 9.67
CA GLY A 12 -16.85 1.44 8.97
C GLY A 12 -16.21 2.47 9.91
N PHE A 13 -16.71 2.59 11.14
CA PHE A 13 -16.10 3.45 12.15
C PHE A 13 -14.69 2.98 12.53
N ALA A 14 -14.52 1.68 12.82
CA ALA A 14 -13.23 1.10 13.14
C ALA A 14 -12.21 1.28 12.00
N ALA A 15 -12.62 1.05 10.75
CA ALA A 15 -11.79 1.23 9.58
C ALA A 15 -11.36 2.71 9.39
N LYS A 16 -12.26 3.66 9.65
CA LYS A 16 -11.93 5.10 9.58
C LYS A 16 -10.90 5.48 10.63
N GLN A 17 -11.06 5.02 11.86
CA GLN A 17 -10.10 5.27 12.95
C GLN A 17 -8.74 4.66 12.62
N TYR A 18 -8.71 3.41 12.17
CA TYR A 18 -7.49 2.74 11.72
C TYR A 18 -6.79 3.53 10.62
N ARG A 19 -7.53 3.95 9.59
CA ARG A 19 -6.98 4.74 8.48
C ARG A 19 -6.36 6.04 8.95
N THR A 20 -6.98 6.74 9.90
CA THR A 20 -6.44 7.99 10.47
C THR A 20 -5.14 7.74 11.23
N VAL A 21 -5.12 6.74 12.13
CA VAL A 21 -3.93 6.42 12.93
C VAL A 21 -2.77 5.99 12.03
N LEU A 22 -3.03 5.08 11.09
CA LEU A 22 -2.03 4.62 10.14
C LEU A 22 -1.54 5.76 9.24
N GLY A 23 -2.45 6.61 8.76
CA GLY A 23 -2.10 7.78 7.96
C GLY A 23 -1.12 8.69 8.70
N ASN A 24 -1.41 9.00 9.97
CA ASN A 24 -0.54 9.82 10.80
C ASN A 24 0.84 9.17 11.02
N GLN A 25 0.89 7.85 11.23
CA GLN A 25 2.17 7.12 11.36
C GLN A 25 2.99 7.14 10.06
N LEU A 26 2.35 6.91 8.92
CA LEU A 26 3.03 6.96 7.62
C LEU A 26 3.53 8.38 7.29
N ALA A 27 2.73 9.39 7.65
CA ALA A 27 3.13 10.79 7.49
C ALA A 27 4.42 11.09 8.23
N GLN A 28 4.65 10.51 9.42
CA GLN A 28 5.90 10.72 10.19
C GLN A 28 7.15 10.33 9.42
N TYR A 29 7.06 9.39 8.48
CA TYR A 29 8.18 8.94 7.66
C TYR A 29 8.08 9.39 6.19
N GLY A 30 6.97 10.03 5.81
CA GLY A 30 6.66 10.38 4.43
C GLY A 30 6.50 9.18 3.52
N LEU A 31 5.97 8.08 4.05
CA LEU A 31 5.67 6.87 3.30
C LEU A 31 4.25 6.92 2.73
N ARG A 32 4.05 6.24 1.61
CA ARG A 32 2.72 5.87 1.12
C ARG A 32 2.34 4.48 1.63
N TYR A 33 1.05 4.20 1.65
CA TYR A 33 0.54 2.89 2.04
C TYR A 33 1.07 1.76 1.14
N GLU A 34 1.20 2.02 -0.17
CA GLU A 34 1.78 1.05 -1.13
C GLU A 34 3.26 0.75 -0.88
N ASP A 35 4.00 1.66 -0.23
CA ASP A 35 5.40 1.44 0.08
C ASP A 35 5.57 0.33 1.15
N LEU A 36 4.50 -0.03 1.88
CA LEU A 36 4.48 -1.14 2.85
C LEU A 36 4.29 -2.52 2.22
N LEU A 37 3.96 -2.60 0.94
CA LEU A 37 3.73 -3.88 0.26
C LEU A 37 5.04 -4.68 0.21
N ASN A 38 4.95 -5.98 0.52
CA ASN A 38 6.11 -6.86 0.51
C ASN A 38 6.56 -7.11 -0.93
N GLU A 39 7.77 -6.68 -1.26
CA GLU A 39 8.39 -6.82 -2.59
C GLU A 39 8.65 -8.27 -2.98
N ASP A 40 8.75 -9.19 -2.02
CA ASP A 40 8.94 -10.62 -2.29
C ASP A 40 7.63 -11.32 -2.71
N GLN A 41 6.48 -10.67 -2.56
CA GLN A 41 5.22 -11.21 -3.10
C GLN A 41 5.26 -11.14 -4.62
N LYS A 42 4.99 -12.29 -5.27
CA LYS A 42 5.07 -12.45 -6.73
C LYS A 42 4.38 -11.32 -7.50
N GLU A 43 3.15 -10.98 -7.14
CA GLU A 43 2.35 -9.99 -7.87
C GLU A 43 2.83 -8.56 -7.62
N VAL A 44 3.38 -8.28 -6.43
CA VAL A 44 3.98 -6.98 -6.12
C VAL A 44 5.28 -6.81 -6.88
N LYS A 45 6.13 -7.84 -6.88
CA LYS A 45 7.39 -7.85 -7.63
C LYS A 45 7.16 -7.60 -9.11
N GLU A 46 6.26 -8.36 -9.71
CA GLU A 46 5.93 -8.22 -11.13
C GLU A 46 5.33 -6.83 -11.45
N ALA A 47 4.46 -6.31 -10.58
CA ALA A 47 3.92 -4.95 -10.75
C ALA A 47 5.02 -3.88 -10.65
N LEU A 48 6.01 -4.06 -9.79
CA LEU A 48 7.15 -3.15 -9.68
C LEU A 48 8.09 -3.26 -10.89
N GLU A 49 8.32 -4.46 -11.42
CA GLU A 49 9.14 -4.66 -12.63
C GLU A 49 8.53 -3.99 -13.88
N HIS A 50 7.20 -3.86 -13.93
CA HIS A 50 6.47 -3.20 -15.01
C HIS A 50 6.07 -1.75 -14.73
N ALA A 51 6.34 -1.24 -13.52
CA ALA A 51 6.01 0.13 -13.17
C ALA A 51 6.86 1.14 -13.96
N ASP A 52 6.31 2.35 -14.14
CA ASP A 52 7.05 3.46 -14.71
C ASP A 52 8.34 3.73 -13.90
N PRO A 53 9.50 3.93 -14.56
CA PRO A 53 10.76 4.25 -13.88
C PRO A 53 10.67 5.42 -12.90
N ASP A 54 9.84 6.42 -13.16
CA ASP A 54 9.65 7.57 -12.27
C ASP A 54 8.90 7.17 -11.00
N VAL A 55 7.92 6.26 -11.09
CA VAL A 55 7.20 5.71 -9.94
C VAL A 55 8.15 4.91 -9.06
N LEU A 56 9.00 4.07 -9.65
CA LEU A 56 10.03 3.32 -8.94
C LEU A 56 11.03 4.23 -8.25
N THR A 57 11.55 5.22 -8.96
CA THR A 57 12.50 6.19 -8.43
C THR A 57 11.90 6.96 -7.25
N ALA A 58 10.64 7.41 -7.39
CA ALA A 58 9.93 8.09 -6.31
C ALA A 58 9.71 7.20 -5.09
N ARG A 59 9.33 5.93 -5.30
CA ARG A 59 9.19 4.92 -4.22
C ARG A 59 10.51 4.69 -3.50
N THR A 60 11.61 4.46 -4.22
CA THR A 60 12.94 4.28 -3.62
C THR A 60 13.37 5.50 -2.82
N ARG A 61 13.10 6.73 -3.29
CA ARG A 61 13.40 7.96 -2.53
C ARG A 61 12.61 8.04 -1.22
N ARG A 62 11.32 7.68 -1.22
CA ARG A 62 10.48 7.64 -0.01
C ARG A 62 11.00 6.61 0.99
N LEU A 63 11.33 5.40 0.54
CA LEU A 63 11.88 4.33 1.39
C LEU A 63 13.21 4.73 2.01
N LYS A 64 14.15 5.27 1.22
CA LYS A 64 15.45 5.76 1.73
C LYS A 64 15.26 6.85 2.78
N ARG A 65 14.36 7.81 2.55
CA ARG A 65 14.03 8.86 3.51
C ARG A 65 13.45 8.26 4.80
N ALA A 66 12.52 7.32 4.71
CA ALA A 66 11.92 6.68 5.87
C ALA A 66 12.95 5.92 6.71
N ILE A 67 13.87 5.19 6.07
CA ILE A 67 14.98 4.49 6.74
C ILE A 67 15.87 5.50 7.47
N ASP A 68 16.24 6.59 6.80
CA ASP A 68 17.07 7.66 7.39
C ASP A 68 16.40 8.33 8.61
N LEU A 69 15.12 8.68 8.48
CA LEU A 69 14.33 9.28 9.56
C LEU A 69 14.17 8.32 10.75
N SER A 70 13.90 7.03 10.48
CA SER A 70 13.83 5.96 11.47
C SER A 70 15.14 5.83 12.24
N PHE A 71 16.26 5.72 11.51
CA PHE A 71 17.60 5.63 12.10
C PHE A 71 17.92 6.84 12.99
N LYS A 72 17.54 8.04 12.55
CA LYS A 72 17.73 9.30 13.28
C LYS A 72 16.73 9.50 14.44
N ARG A 73 15.68 8.68 14.54
CA ARG A 73 14.54 8.86 15.45
C ARG A 73 13.92 10.26 15.32
N LYS A 74 13.72 10.71 14.08
CA LYS A 74 13.12 12.02 13.75
C LYS A 74 11.90 11.83 12.85
N SER A 75 10.97 12.77 12.91
CA SER A 75 9.81 12.80 12.03
C SER A 75 10.03 13.73 10.84
N LEU A 76 9.39 13.43 9.72
CA LEU A 76 9.39 14.27 8.52
C LEU A 76 8.82 15.66 8.81
N GLN A 77 7.79 15.77 9.65
CA GLN A 77 7.17 17.05 10.03
C GLN A 77 8.16 17.98 10.74
N THR A 78 9.20 17.43 11.37
CA THR A 78 10.26 18.25 11.98
C THR A 78 11.08 18.99 10.92
N TYR A 79 11.22 18.42 9.73
CA TYR A 79 12.01 18.96 8.63
C TYR A 79 11.16 19.69 7.57
N ALA A 80 9.94 19.19 7.33
CA ALA A 80 9.02 19.68 6.33
C ALA A 80 7.59 19.67 6.90
N PRO A 81 7.23 20.67 7.74
CA PRO A 81 5.94 20.71 8.42
C PRO A 81 4.76 20.88 7.45
N ASP A 82 4.95 21.66 6.38
CA ASP A 82 3.90 21.98 5.40
C ASP A 82 3.91 21.06 4.17
N MET A 83 4.60 19.92 4.24
CA MET A 83 4.64 18.97 3.13
C MET A 83 3.29 18.28 2.95
N GLU A 84 2.67 18.49 1.79
CA GLU A 84 1.48 17.74 1.38
C GLU A 84 1.84 16.29 1.05
N LEU A 85 1.17 15.35 1.71
CA LEU A 85 1.40 13.91 1.55
C LEU A 85 0.12 13.22 1.09
N ASP A 86 0.16 12.66 -0.12
CA ASP A 86 -0.87 11.73 -0.57
C ASP A 86 -0.52 10.29 -0.13
N ILE A 87 -0.88 9.98 1.12
CA ILE A 87 -0.51 8.73 1.81
C ILE A 87 -1.19 7.52 1.19
N PHE A 88 -2.43 7.68 0.71
CA PHE A 88 -3.26 6.58 0.22
C PHE A 88 -3.38 6.58 -1.32
N LYS A 89 -2.49 7.30 -2.01
CA LYS A 89 -2.38 7.24 -3.46
C LYS A 89 -2.16 5.80 -3.90
N ARG A 90 -2.89 5.39 -4.93
CA ARG A 90 -2.73 4.08 -5.55
C ARG A 90 -2.06 4.24 -6.91
N GLU A 91 -0.78 3.88 -7.01
CA GLU A 91 0.00 3.92 -8.24
C GLU A 91 0.19 2.51 -8.80
N ILE A 92 0.64 1.56 -7.99
CA ILE A 92 0.94 0.18 -8.43
C ILE A 92 -0.19 -0.81 -8.14
N TYR A 93 -1.07 -0.51 -7.18
CA TYR A 93 -2.15 -1.40 -6.78
C TYR A 93 -3.09 -1.81 -7.92
N PRO A 94 -3.46 -0.93 -8.88
CA PRO A 94 -4.26 -1.34 -10.02
C PRO A 94 -3.62 -2.47 -10.84
N ASP A 95 -2.30 -2.44 -11.01
CA ASP A 95 -1.58 -3.45 -11.78
C ASP A 95 -1.42 -4.75 -11.00
N ILE A 96 -1.19 -4.68 -9.69
CA ILE A 96 -1.25 -5.86 -8.80
C ILE A 96 -2.60 -6.58 -8.93
N MET A 97 -3.70 -5.83 -9.01
CA MET A 97 -5.04 -6.43 -9.17
C MET A 97 -5.23 -7.09 -10.54
N LYS A 98 -4.67 -6.52 -11.61
CA LYS A 98 -4.68 -7.14 -12.95
C LYS A 98 -3.89 -8.45 -12.95
N ILE A 99 -2.69 -8.45 -12.35
CA ILE A 99 -1.83 -9.63 -12.25
C ILE A 99 -2.53 -10.74 -11.45
N ARG A 100 -3.15 -10.40 -10.31
CA ARG A 100 -3.95 -11.36 -9.52
C ARG A 100 -5.12 -11.93 -10.32
N ALA A 101 -5.83 -11.11 -11.08
CA ALA A 101 -6.94 -11.57 -11.91
C ALA A 101 -6.47 -12.55 -12.99
N ARG A 102 -5.36 -12.24 -13.67
CA ARG A 102 -4.71 -13.13 -14.64
C ARG A 102 -4.30 -14.46 -14.00
N ASP A 103 -3.65 -14.41 -12.84
CA ASP A 103 -3.17 -15.61 -12.15
C ASP A 103 -4.34 -16.50 -11.70
N ASN A 104 -5.45 -15.89 -11.26
CA ASN A 104 -6.69 -16.60 -10.95
C ASN A 104 -7.30 -17.28 -12.19
N GLU A 105 -7.35 -16.59 -13.33
CA GLU A 105 -7.81 -17.16 -14.60
C GLU A 105 -6.92 -18.35 -15.01
N TYR A 106 -5.60 -18.17 -14.96
CA TYR A 106 -4.64 -19.25 -15.27
C TYR A 106 -4.84 -20.47 -14.37
N ALA A 107 -5.09 -20.26 -13.08
CA ALA A 107 -5.37 -21.35 -12.14
C ALA A 107 -6.69 -22.08 -12.48
N GLN A 108 -7.74 -21.35 -12.86
CA GLN A 108 -9.03 -21.93 -13.26
C GLN A 108 -8.90 -22.78 -14.53
N LEU A 109 -8.17 -22.29 -15.54
CA LEU A 109 -7.94 -23.02 -16.79
C LEU A 109 -7.15 -24.32 -16.57
N ASN A 110 -6.21 -24.31 -15.61
CA ASN A 110 -5.37 -25.46 -15.28
C ASN A 110 -5.93 -26.34 -14.15
N ALA A 111 -7.14 -26.07 -13.64
CA ALA A 111 -7.71 -26.80 -12.51
C ALA A 111 -7.82 -28.32 -12.75
N HIS A 112 -7.95 -28.74 -14.01
CA HIS A 112 -7.98 -30.15 -14.42
C HIS A 112 -6.67 -30.91 -14.16
N LYS A 113 -5.52 -30.23 -14.00
CA LYS A 113 -4.21 -30.86 -13.76
C LYS A 113 -3.97 -31.25 -12.30
N SER A 114 -4.83 -30.80 -11.39
CA SER A 114 -4.70 -31.01 -9.94
C SER A 114 -5.63 -32.10 -9.40
N GLN A 115 -6.40 -32.77 -10.26
CA GLN A 115 -7.17 -33.99 -9.96
C GLN A 115 -6.31 -35.22 -10.25
#